data_AF-X1KT86-F1
#
_entry.id   AF-X1KT86-F1
#
_cell.length_a   1.000
_cell.length_b   1.000
_cell.length_c   1.000
_cell.angle_alpha   90.00
_cell.angle_beta   90.00
_cell.angle_gamma   90.00
#
_symmetry.space_group_name_H-M   'P 1'
#
loop_
_entity.id
_entity.type
_entity.pdbx_description
1 polymer ?
#
loop_
_entity_poly.entity_id
_entity_poly.type
_entity_poly.pdbx_seq_one_letter_code
_entity_poly.pdbx_strand_id
1 'polypeptide(L)'
;SMLESNQKLVLNEVKEPEKQPLRCYLFGINRSRLEQVARQGQQKLEFAADLRQAALFLTTRSYYRRKPQRIRDAEALGMPIYVLKSNDAAQMKRCLDTVYPVSSHSSYVHQLQHLLAKQHNLNFDSRTQRNEGR
;
A
#
# COMPACT_ATOMS: atom_id res chain seq x y z
N SER A 1 -4.91 3.35 -39.09
CA SER A 1 -3.77 2.41 -38.97
C SER A 1 -3.96 1.54 -37.74
N MET A 2 -3.67 0.22 -37.78
CA MET A 2 -3.82 -0.70 -36.63
C MET A 2 -3.06 -0.25 -35.36
N LEU A 3 -2.14 0.70 -35.50
CA LEU A 3 -1.40 1.34 -34.40
C LEU A 3 -2.26 2.31 -33.58
N GLU A 4 -3.23 3.00 -34.20
CA GLU A 4 -4.08 3.98 -33.52
C GLU A 4 -5.16 3.31 -32.68
N SER A 5 -5.64 2.14 -33.12
CA SER A 5 -6.60 1.30 -32.39
C SER A 5 -5.99 0.74 -31.10
N ASN A 6 -4.68 0.42 -31.12
CA ASN A 6 -3.97 0.02 -29.91
C ASN A 6 -3.74 1.22 -28.98
N GLN A 7 -3.47 2.41 -29.50
CA GLN A 7 -3.27 3.64 -28.71
C GLN A 7 -4.52 4.04 -27.90
N LYS A 8 -5.71 3.82 -28.47
CA LYS A 8 -6.99 4.20 -27.84
C LYS A 8 -7.43 3.26 -26.70
N LEU A 9 -6.92 2.03 -26.67
CA LEU A 9 -7.13 1.07 -25.58
C LEU A 9 -6.18 1.28 -24.39
N VAL A 10 -5.08 2.04 -24.55
CA VAL A 10 -4.08 2.27 -23.48
C VAL A 10 -4.55 3.28 -22.43
N LEU A 11 -5.51 4.16 -22.75
CA LEU A 11 -5.86 5.31 -21.90
C LEU A 11 -7.05 5.09 -20.98
N ASN A 12 -7.87 4.07 -21.22
CA ASN A 12 -9.06 3.81 -20.41
C ASN A 12 -8.88 2.47 -19.69
N GLU A 13 -8.88 2.51 -18.36
CA GLU A 13 -8.99 1.37 -17.43
C GLU A 13 -7.71 0.74 -16.86
N VAL A 14 -6.62 1.49 -16.69
CA VAL A 14 -5.75 1.22 -15.52
C VAL A 14 -6.32 2.00 -14.34
N LYS A 15 -7.40 1.50 -13.76
CA LYS A 15 -7.80 1.94 -12.42
C LYS A 15 -6.76 1.34 -11.48
N GLU A 16 -5.65 2.05 -11.28
CA GLU A 16 -4.65 1.73 -10.26
C GLU A 16 -5.42 1.29 -9.00
N PRO A 17 -5.17 0.09 -8.47
CA PRO A 17 -5.90 -0.40 -7.31
C PRO A 17 -5.81 0.70 -6.26
N GLU A 18 -6.96 1.25 -5.88
CA GLU A 18 -7.02 2.42 -5.01
C GLU A 18 -6.20 2.07 -3.76
N LYS A 19 -4.97 2.58 -3.69
CA LYS A 19 -4.04 2.27 -2.59
C LYS A 19 -4.73 2.77 -1.34
N GLN A 20 -5.34 1.83 -0.61
CA GLN A 20 -5.98 2.10 0.66
C GLN A 20 -4.98 2.88 1.51
N PRO A 21 -5.38 4.04 2.06
CA PRO A 21 -4.46 4.86 2.83
C PRO A 21 -3.92 4.06 4.01
N LEU A 22 -2.61 4.08 4.20
CA LEU A 22 -1.98 3.43 5.36
C LEU A 22 -2.48 4.14 6.62
N ARG A 23 -3.20 3.38 7.45
CA ARG A 23 -3.74 3.88 8.71
C ARG A 23 -2.75 3.62 9.84
N CYS A 24 -2.16 4.69 10.36
CA CYS A 24 -1.09 4.66 11.36
C CYS A 24 -1.58 5.12 12.74
N TYR A 25 -1.16 4.44 13.81
CA TYR A 25 -1.23 4.96 15.16
C TYR A 25 0.07 5.69 15.49
N LEU A 26 -0.01 6.96 15.89
CA LEU A 26 1.18 7.78 16.17
C LEU A 26 1.44 7.87 17.67
N PHE A 27 2.70 7.68 18.08
CA PHE A 27 3.10 7.87 19.47
C PHE A 27 4.45 8.58 19.60
N GLY A 28 4.44 9.82 20.10
CA GLY A 28 5.64 10.63 20.25
C GLY A 28 6.19 11.20 18.93
N ILE A 29 5.34 11.27 17.91
CA ILE A 29 5.64 11.77 16.56
C ILE A 29 4.89 13.08 16.33
N ASN A 30 5.53 14.05 15.65
CA ASN A 30 4.83 15.27 15.26
C ASN A 30 3.91 14.98 14.06
N ARG A 31 2.60 14.89 14.33
CA ARG A 31 1.58 14.59 13.32
C ARG A 31 1.57 15.58 12.17
N SER A 32 1.52 16.89 12.46
CA SER A 32 1.46 17.93 11.43
C SER A 32 2.67 17.88 10.49
N ARG A 33 3.85 17.62 11.04
CA ARG A 33 5.08 17.44 10.24
C ARG A 33 5.02 16.19 9.37
N LEU A 34 4.56 15.07 9.92
CA LEU A 34 4.41 13.83 9.16
C LEU A 34 3.40 13.98 8.01
N GLU A 35 2.26 14.64 8.29
CA GLU A 35 1.26 14.97 7.27
C GLU A 35 1.85 15.84 6.16
N GLN A 36 2.65 16.86 6.50
CA GLN A 36 3.29 17.72 5.52
C GLN A 36 4.25 16.91 4.61
N VAL A 37 5.08 16.06 5.19
CA VAL A 37 6.02 15.22 4.41
C VAL A 37 5.26 14.25 3.51
N ALA A 38 4.17 13.64 4.01
CA ALA A 38 3.35 12.74 3.20
C ALA A 38 2.65 13.47 2.05
N ARG A 39 2.14 14.68 2.27
CA ARG A 39 1.56 15.52 1.21
C ARG A 39 2.58 15.84 0.12
N GLN A 40 3.82 16.17 0.50
CA GLN A 40 4.91 16.41 -0.45
C GLN A 40 5.25 15.15 -1.27
N GLY A 41 5.15 13.97 -0.66
CA GLY A 41 5.33 12.66 -1.32
C GLY A 41 4.08 12.12 -2.03
N GLN A 42 2.98 12.88 -2.10
CA GLN A 42 1.69 12.44 -2.63
C GLN A 42 1.16 11.13 -2.01
N GLN A 43 1.52 10.86 -0.75
CA GLN A 43 1.13 9.66 0.00
C GLN A 43 -0.14 9.96 0.82
N LYS A 44 -1.18 9.13 0.65
CA LYS A 44 -2.42 9.23 1.44
C LYS A 44 -2.24 8.53 2.78
N LEU A 45 -2.02 9.27 3.86
CA LEU A 45 -1.98 8.77 5.24
C LEU A 45 -3.32 8.94 5.95
N GLU A 46 -3.66 7.96 6.77
CA GLU A 46 -4.72 8.07 7.78
C GLU A 46 -4.16 7.85 9.17
N PHE A 47 -4.79 8.44 10.18
CA PHE A 47 -4.40 8.27 11.58
C PHE A 47 -5.49 7.58 12.37
N ALA A 48 -5.13 6.48 13.02
CA ALA A 48 -6.04 5.77 13.91
C ALA A 48 -6.06 6.42 15.30
N ALA A 49 -7.24 6.48 15.90
CA ALA A 49 -7.40 6.87 17.31
C ALA A 49 -7.12 5.69 18.27
N ASP A 50 -7.24 4.46 17.80
CA ASP A 50 -7.04 3.22 18.57
C ASP A 50 -6.02 2.32 17.88
N LEU A 51 -5.26 1.56 18.65
CA LEU A 51 -4.35 0.54 18.16
C LEU A 51 -5.07 -0.46 17.24
N ARG A 52 -6.24 -0.95 17.62
CA ARG A 52 -6.97 -1.98 16.86
C ARG A 52 -7.43 -1.54 15.47
N GLN A 53 -7.43 -0.24 15.21
CA GLN A 53 -7.80 0.34 13.92
C GLN A 53 -6.59 0.66 13.05
N ALA A 54 -5.37 0.52 13.57
CA ALA A 54 -4.15 0.83 12.86
C ALA A 54 -3.55 -0.41 12.20
N ALA A 55 -2.97 -0.22 11.02
CA ALA A 55 -2.11 -1.20 10.37
C ALA A 55 -0.64 -1.07 10.80
N LEU A 56 -0.25 0.10 11.33
CA LEU A 56 1.12 0.40 11.72
C LEU A 56 1.18 1.29 12.96
N PHE A 57 2.03 0.95 13.92
CA PHE A 57 2.39 1.83 15.04
C PHE A 57 3.68 2.59 14.71
N LEU A 58 3.61 3.92 14.65
CA LEU A 58 4.77 4.76 14.39
C LEU A 58 5.21 5.49 15.66
N THR A 59 6.47 5.31 16.04
CA THR A 59 7.04 5.97 17.22
C THR A 59 8.51 6.36 17.01
N THR A 60 9.11 7.04 17.99
CA THR A 60 10.54 7.35 17.97
C THR A 60 11.33 6.40 18.86
N ARG A 61 12.64 6.28 18.61
CA ARG A 61 13.57 5.45 19.39
C ARG A 61 13.54 5.79 20.87
N SER A 62 13.39 7.06 21.23
CA SER A 62 13.29 7.51 22.63
C SER A 62 12.07 6.92 23.34
N TYR A 63 10.91 6.93 22.69
CA TYR A 63 9.68 6.34 23.25
C TYR A 63 9.76 4.82 23.25
N TYR A 64 10.24 4.21 22.16
CA TYR A 64 10.39 2.75 22.07
C TYR A 64 11.27 2.17 23.18
N ARG A 65 12.41 2.81 23.47
CA ARG A 65 13.33 2.37 24.54
C ARG A 65 12.75 2.47 25.94
N ARG A 66 11.90 3.47 26.21
CA ARG A 66 11.25 3.64 27.53
C ARG A 66 10.13 2.63 27.77
N LYS A 67 9.65 1.93 26.73
CA LYS A 67 8.61 0.90 26.81
C LYS A 67 7.37 1.29 27.64
N PRO A 68 6.76 2.47 27.41
CA PRO A 68 5.49 2.82 28.04
C PRO A 68 4.39 1.82 27.66
N GLN A 69 3.30 1.80 28.44
CA GLN A 69 2.22 0.81 28.29
C GLN A 69 1.72 0.67 26.84
N ARG A 70 1.51 1.79 26.14
CA ARG A 70 1.06 1.80 24.74
C ARG A 70 1.96 1.01 23.79
N ILE A 71 3.27 0.97 24.02
CA ILE A 71 4.21 0.20 23.20
C ILE A 71 4.11 -1.28 23.56
N ARG A 72 3.98 -1.61 24.85
CA ARG A 72 3.76 -3.00 25.30
C ARG A 72 2.44 -3.55 24.76
N ASP A 73 1.39 -2.74 24.75
CA ASP A 73 0.09 -3.10 24.20
C ASP A 73 0.18 -3.36 22.68
N ALA A 74 0.88 -2.50 21.94
CA ALA A 74 1.09 -2.70 20.50
C ALA A 74 1.88 -3.99 20.22
N GLU A 75 2.91 -4.29 21.01
CA GLU A 75 3.69 -5.53 20.89
C GLU A 75 2.84 -6.77 21.24
N ALA A 76 2.04 -6.70 22.30
CA ALA A 76 1.14 -7.79 22.69
C ALA A 76 0.06 -8.07 21.63
N LEU A 77 -0.34 -7.06 20.86
CA LEU A 77 -1.26 -7.20 19.71
C LEU A 77 -0.57 -7.74 18.45
N GLY A 78 0.76 -7.94 18.46
CA GLY A 78 1.52 -8.33 17.27
C GLY A 78 1.55 -7.22 16.20
N MET A 79 1.31 -5.97 16.60
CA MET A 79 1.24 -4.85 15.67
C MET A 79 2.63 -4.54 15.10
N PRO A 80 2.76 -4.33 13.77
CA PRO A 80 3.98 -3.79 13.20
C PRO A 80 4.34 -2.43 13.82
N ILE A 81 5.56 -2.30 14.33
CA ILE A 81 6.06 -1.05 14.94
C ILE A 81 7.22 -0.52 14.11
N TYR A 82 7.06 0.69 13.55
CA TYR A 82 8.15 1.42 12.90
C TYR A 82 8.74 2.44 13.87
N VAL A 83 10.06 2.41 14.05
CA VAL A 83 10.77 3.26 15.00
C VAL A 83 11.64 4.27 14.27
N LEU A 84 11.24 5.55 14.30
CA LEU A 84 12.08 6.65 13.82
C LEU A 84 13.27 6.87 14.75
N LYS A 85 14.45 7.13 14.20
CA LYS A 85 15.62 7.55 15.02
C LYS A 85 15.35 8.85 15.77
N SER A 86 14.62 9.77 15.15
CA SER A 86 14.32 11.13 15.65
C SER A 86 13.03 11.67 14.99
N ASN A 87 12.47 12.73 15.57
CA ASN A 87 11.21 13.35 15.11
C ASN A 87 11.47 14.42 14.03
N ASP A 88 12.35 14.15 13.07
CA ASP A 88 12.69 15.08 11.98
C ASP A 88 12.09 14.66 10.62
N ALA A 89 11.95 15.64 9.73
CA ALA A 89 11.31 15.44 8.43
C ALA A 89 12.06 14.44 7.54
N ALA A 90 13.39 14.35 7.62
CA ALA A 90 14.17 13.42 6.80
C ALA A 90 13.95 11.97 7.24
N GLN A 91 13.84 11.70 8.55
CA GLN A 91 13.45 10.38 9.06
C GLN A 91 12.02 10.03 8.69
N MET A 92 11.09 10.98 8.79
CA MET A 92 9.70 10.79 8.37
C MET A 92 9.61 10.45 6.88
N LYS A 93 10.35 11.16 6.03
CA LYS A 93 10.40 10.88 4.60
C LYS A 93 10.89 9.46 4.33
N ARG A 94 12.01 9.05 4.94
CA ARG A 94 12.54 7.68 4.81
C ARG A 94 11.54 6.62 5.27
N CYS A 95 10.84 6.87 6.37
CA CYS A 95 9.78 5.99 6.85
C CYS A 95 8.69 5.84 5.80
N LEU A 96 8.21 6.96 5.24
CA LEU A 96 7.15 6.95 4.24
C LEU A 96 7.58 6.27 2.94
N ASP A 97 8.81 6.52 2.48
CA ASP A 97 9.40 5.83 1.32
C ASP A 97 9.52 4.30 1.54
N THR A 98 9.68 3.86 2.80
CA THR A 98 9.77 2.43 3.15
C THR A 98 8.40 1.77 3.20
N VAL A 99 7.39 2.44 3.78
CA VAL A 99 6.03 1.87 3.96
C VAL A 99 5.14 2.05 2.74
N TYR A 100 5.40 3.05 1.91
CA TYR A 100 4.85 3.19 0.56
C TYR A 100 5.99 2.99 -0.44
N PRO A 101 6.35 1.73 -0.75
CA PRO A 101 7.29 1.50 -1.84
C PRO A 101 6.71 2.17 -3.09
N VAL A 102 7.54 3.00 -3.72
CA VAL A 102 7.25 3.55 -5.03
C VAL A 102 6.96 2.34 -5.92
N SER A 103 5.76 2.29 -6.49
CA SER A 103 5.38 1.24 -7.43
C SER A 103 6.14 1.50 -8.73
N SER A 104 7.44 1.25 -8.71
CA SER A 104 8.27 1.08 -9.90
C SER A 104 8.04 -0.31 -10.52
N HIS A 105 6.96 -1.01 -10.14
CA HIS A 105 6.46 -2.13 -10.89
C HIS A 105 5.89 -1.57 -12.18
N SER A 106 6.81 -1.45 -13.14
CA SER A 106 6.60 -1.21 -14.55
C SER A 106 5.16 -1.52 -14.95
N SER A 107 4.46 -0.52 -15.47
CA SER A 107 3.15 -0.67 -16.11
C SER A 107 3.09 -1.90 -17.02
N TYR A 108 4.23 -2.29 -17.59
CA TYR A 108 4.44 -3.52 -18.34
C TYR A 108 4.20 -4.82 -17.54
N VAL A 109 4.71 -4.96 -16.31
CA VAL A 109 4.51 -6.17 -15.49
C VAL A 109 3.03 -6.33 -15.13
N HIS A 110 2.37 -5.22 -14.79
CA HIS A 110 0.93 -5.20 -14.51
C HIS A 110 0.11 -5.57 -15.76
N GLN A 111 0.49 -5.03 -16.92
CA GLN A 111 -0.13 -5.34 -18.21
C GLN A 111 0.06 -6.82 -18.59
N LEU A 112 1.26 -7.39 -18.41
CA LEU A 112 1.52 -8.79 -18.67
C LEU A 112 0.73 -9.72 -17.74
N GLN A 113 0.68 -9.42 -16.44
CA GLN A 113 -0.11 -10.19 -15.48
C GLN A 113 -1.60 -10.22 -15.86
N HIS A 114 -2.15 -9.06 -16.28
CA HIS A 114 -3.53 -8.97 -16.73
C HIS A 114 -3.79 -9.75 -18.03
N LEU A 115 -2.89 -9.66 -19.01
CA LEU A 115 -3.01 -10.41 -20.27
C LEU A 115 -2.97 -11.92 -20.04
N LEU A 116 -2.07 -12.40 -19.18
CA LEU A 116 -1.95 -13.81 -18.83
C LEU A 116 -3.17 -14.32 -18.05
N ALA A 117 -3.71 -13.53 -17.11
CA ALA A 117 -4.92 -13.88 -16.36
C ALA A 117 -6.17 -13.97 -17.27
N LYS A 118 -6.27 -13.10 -18.29
CA LYS A 118 -7.37 -13.12 -19.25
C LYS A 118 -7.36 -14.39 -20.12
N GLN A 119 -6.18 -14.91 -20.47
CA GLN A 119 -6.07 -16.15 -21.24
C GLN A 119 -6.50 -17.39 -20.46
N HIS A 120 -6.36 -17.40 -19.13
CA HIS A 120 -6.81 -18.53 -18.31
C HIS A 120 -8.34 -18.63 -18.22
N ASN A 121 -9.08 -17.51 -18.25
CA ASN A 121 -10.55 -17.53 -18.25
C ASN A 121 -11.16 -17.97 -19.59
N LEU A 122 -10.51 -17.69 -20.72
CA LEU A 122 -10.99 -18.12 -22.05
C LEU A 122 -10.83 -19.63 -22.29
N ASN A 123 -9.97 -20.29 -21.52
CA ASN A 123 -9.72 -21.73 -21.64
C ASN A 123 -10.65 -22.61 -20.78
N PHE A 124 -11.50 -22.03 -19.93
CA PHE A 124 -12.46 -22.79 -19.12
C PHE A 124 -13.82 -22.98 -19.83
N ASP A 125 -14.25 -22.02 -20.66
CA ASP A 125 -15.55 -22.09 -21.33
C ASP A 125 -15.60 -23.06 -22.52
N SER A 126 -14.45 -23.51 -23.03
CA SER A 126 -14.39 -24.42 -24.20
C SER A 126 -14.57 -25.92 -23.86
N ARG A 127 -14.72 -26.28 -22.59
CA ARG A 127 -14.93 -27.68 -22.15
C ARG A 127 -16.35 -28.03 -21.69
N THR A 128 -17.27 -27.08 -21.60
CA THR A 128 -18.65 -27.35 -21.11
C THR A 128 -19.67 -27.61 -22.24
N GLN A 129 -19.26 -27.57 -23.51
CA GLN A 129 -20.12 -27.95 -24.64
C GLN A 129 -19.50 -29.07 -25.47
N ARG A 130 -19.44 -30.28 -24.91
CA ARG A 130 -19.29 -31.54 -25.67
C ARG A 130 -19.43 -32.70 -24.70
N ASN A 131 -20.67 -33.01 -24.29
CA ASN A 131 -21.12 -34.35 -23.88
C ASN A 131 -22.54 -34.31 -23.31
N GLU A 132 -23.55 -33.99 -24.13
CA GLU A 132 -24.91 -34.54 -23.95
C GLU A 132 -25.47 -34.75 -25.36
N GLY A 133 -25.38 -35.98 -25.82
CA GLY A 133 -25.67 -36.33 -27.21
C GLY A 133 -25.48 -37.81 -27.44
N ARG A 134 -26.19 -38.62 -26.66
CA ARG A 134 -26.67 -39.97 -27.01
C ARG A 134 -27.65 -40.47 -25.96
#